data_AF-A0A252E504-F1
#
_entry.id   AF-A0A252E504-F1
#
_cell.length_a   1.000
_cell.length_b   1.000
_cell.length_c   1.000
_cell.angle_alpha   90.00
_cell.angle_beta   90.00
_cell.angle_gamma   90.00
#
_symmetry.space_group_name_H-M   'P 1'
#
loop_
_entity.id
_entity.type
_entity.pdbx_description
1 polymer ?
#
loop_
_entity_poly.entity_id
_entity_poly.type
_entity_poly.pdbx_seq_one_letter_code
_entity_poly.pdbx_strand_id
1 'polypeptide(L)' 'MVLTNVLDLAKQGNADAIASLISYQMQSQGITAKVTLQDNCIYVLLESATVPDQKTVAQ' A
#
# COMPACT_ATOMS: atom_id res chain seq x y z
N MET A 1 -14.11 13.26 -17.26
CA MET A 1 -12.90 12.66 -16.69
C MET A 1 -13.11 12.63 -15.19
N VAL A 2 -13.45 11.49 -14.60
CA VAL A 2 -13.76 11.44 -13.15
C VAL A 2 -12.43 11.37 -12.42
N LEU A 3 -12.10 12.44 -11.70
CA LEU A 3 -10.96 12.49 -10.78
C LEU A 3 -11.36 11.66 -9.55
N THR A 4 -11.32 10.34 -9.69
CA THR A 4 -11.73 9.44 -8.62
C THR A 4 -10.70 9.51 -7.51
N ASN A 5 -11.12 9.88 -6.31
CA ASN A 5 -10.25 9.97 -5.16
C ASN A 5 -9.71 8.57 -4.83
N VAL A 6 -8.37 8.41 -4.82
CA VAL A 6 -7.70 7.14 -4.50
C VAL A 6 -8.16 6.60 -3.14
N LEU A 7 -8.48 7.47 -2.19
CA LEU A 7 -9.04 7.09 -0.89
C LEU A 7 -10.40 6.37 -1.01
N ASP A 8 -11.27 6.83 -1.90
CA ASP A 8 -12.60 6.25 -2.07
C ASP A 8 -12.53 4.89 -2.77
N LEU A 9 -11.60 4.72 -3.71
CA LEU A 9 -11.32 3.44 -4.35
C LEU A 9 -10.74 2.43 -3.33
N ALA A 10 -9.80 2.88 -2.49
CA ALA A 10 -9.21 2.02 -1.48
C ALA A 10 -10.26 1.53 -0.45
N LYS A 11 -11.19 2.41 -0.03
CA LYS A 11 -12.32 2.05 0.84
C LYS A 11 -13.27 1.01 0.21
N GLN A 12 -13.31 0.92 -1.11
CA GLN A 12 -14.11 -0.06 -1.84
C GLN A 12 -13.36 -1.39 -2.07
N GLY A 13 -12.14 -1.54 -1.56
CA GLY A 13 -11.34 -2.75 -1.73
C GLY A 13 -10.57 -2.81 -3.05
N ASN A 14 -10.42 -1.69 -3.77
CA ASN A 14 -9.58 -1.65 -4.97
C ASN A 14 -8.10 -1.84 -4.60
N ALA A 15 -7.52 -2.96 -5.03
CA ALA A 15 -6.16 -3.36 -4.67
C ALA A 15 -5.10 -2.32 -5.07
N ASP A 16 -5.17 -1.76 -6.28
CA ASP A 16 -4.21 -0.78 -6.76
C ASP A 16 -4.25 0.53 -5.96
N ALA A 17 -5.45 0.97 -5.58
CA ALA A 17 -5.64 2.15 -4.75
C ALA A 17 -5.09 1.93 -3.34
N ILE A 18 -5.31 0.76 -2.75
CA ILE A 18 -4.73 0.37 -1.46
C ILE A 18 -3.20 0.33 -1.56
N ALA A 19 -2.65 -0.30 -2.59
CA ALA A 19 -1.20 -0.35 -2.84
C ALA A 19 -0.60 1.05 -2.94
N SER A 20 -1.27 1.95 -3.66
CA SER A 20 -0.85 3.33 -3.85
C SER A 20 -0.80 4.11 -2.52
N LEU A 21 -1.82 3.97 -1.67
CA LEU A 21 -1.86 4.66 -0.38
C LEU A 21 -0.81 4.12 0.60
N ILE A 22 -0.64 2.80 0.69
CA ILE A 22 0.38 2.21 1.56
C ILE A 22 1.78 2.61 1.09
N SER A 23 2.04 2.53 -0.21
CA SER A 23 3.33 2.94 -0.78
C SER A 23 3.62 4.42 -0.54
N TYR A 24 2.62 5.28 -0.70
CA TYR A 24 2.75 6.72 -0.40
C TYR A 24 3.12 6.96 1.06
N GLN A 25 2.44 6.28 2.00
CA GLN A 25 2.71 6.41 3.43
C GLN A 25 4.12 5.93 3.82
N MET A 26 4.63 4.90 3.14
CA MET A 26 5.93 4.30 3.47
C MET A 26 7.08 4.73 2.53
N GLN A 27 6.82 5.67 1.62
CA GLN A 27 7.80 6.13 0.64
C GLN A 27 9.07 6.71 1.30
N SER A 28 8.91 7.42 2.43
CA SER A 28 10.04 7.98 3.20
C SER A 28 10.97 6.92 3.78
N GLN A 29 10.49 5.68 3.91
CA GLN A 29 11.23 4.53 4.42
C GLN A 29 11.80 3.67 3.27
N GLY A 30 11.58 4.07 2.00
CA GLY A 30 12.01 3.31 0.83
C GLY A 30 11.21 2.03 0.58
N ILE A 31 10.03 1.90 1.20
CA ILE A 31 9.18 0.72 1.10
C ILE A 31 8.07 0.96 0.06
N THR A 32 7.78 -0.06 -0.73
CA THR A 32 6.65 -0.10 -1.66
C THR A 32 5.71 -1.23 -1.29
N ALA A 33 4.43 -1.08 -1.61
CA ALA A 33 3.41 -2.11 -1.38
C ALA A 33 2.91 -2.69 -2.69
N LYS A 34 2.78 -4.02 -2.72
CA LYS A 34 2.06 -4.76 -3.74
C LYS A 34 0.84 -5.39 -3.09
N VAL A 35 -0.33 -5.15 -3.66
CA VAL A 35 -1.60 -5.60 -3.11
C VAL A 35 -2.32 -6.45 -4.13
N THR A 36 -2.85 -7.58 -3.70
CA THR A 36 -3.70 -8.44 -4.53
C THR A 36 -4.96 -8.84 -3.77
N LEU A 37 -6.05 -9.05 -4.50
CA LEU A 37 -7.29 -9.58 -3.96
C LEU A 37 -7.45 -11.01 -4.47
N GLN A 38 -7.45 -11.98 -3.56
CA GLN A 38 -7.65 -13.39 -3.87
C GLN A 38 -8.64 -13.98 -2.88
N ASP A 39 -9.66 -14.70 -3.37
CA ASP A 39 -10.68 -15.36 -2.54
C ASP A 39 -11.32 -14.42 -1.49
N ASN A 40 -11.64 -13.19 -1.90
CA ASN A 40 -12.15 -12.12 -1.04
C ASN A 40 -11.19 -11.64 0.08
N CYS A 41 -9.93 -12.09 0.08
CA CYS A 41 -8.89 -11.67 0.99
C CYS A 41 -7.89 -10.73 0.31
N ILE A 42 -7.46 -9.70 1.05
CA ILE A 42 -6.42 -8.78 0.61
C ILE A 42 -5.07 -9.33 1.09
N TYR A 43 -4.16 -9.53 0.15
CA TYR A 43 -2.77 -9.89 0.40
C TYR A 43 -1.90 -8.67 0.15
N VAL A 44 -1.10 -8.29 1.15
CA VAL A 44 -0.18 -7.15 1.08
C VAL A 44 1.24 -7.65 1.22
N LEU A 45 2.07 -7.38 0.22
CA LEU A 45 3.51 -7.57 0.26
C LEU A 45 4.18 -6.21 0.35
N LEU A 46 5.01 -6.01 1.36
CA LEU A 46 5.89 -4.85 1.47
C LEU A 46 7.27 -5.22 0.96
N GLU A 47 7.79 -4.42 0.03
CA GLU A 47 9.07 -4.62 -0.63
C GLU A 47 9.97 -3.40 -0.42
N SER A 48 11.21 -3.66 -0.01
CA SER A 48 12.25 -2.64 0.18
C SER A 48 13.59 -3.19 -0.29
N ALA A 49 14.45 -2.31 -0.83
CA ALA A 49 15.79 -2.69 -1.27
C ALA A 49 16.72 -3.08 -0.11
N THR A 50 16.47 -2.52 1.08
CA THR A 50 17.20 -2.83 2.31
C THR A 50 16.20 -3.14 3.43
N VAL A 51 16.61 -3.94 4.42
CA VAL A 51 15.79 -4.18 5.60
C VAL A 51 15.68 -2.85 6.37
N PRO A 52 14.47 -2.25 6.47
CA PRO A 52 14.30 -0.98 7.17
C PRO A 52 14.49 -1.17 8.67
N ASP A 53 14.95 -0.13 9.36
CA ASP A 53 15.10 -0.17 10.82
C ASP A 53 13.72 -0.35 11.48
N GLN A 54 13.61 -1.39 12.31
CA GLN A 54 12.33 -1.79 12.91
C GLN A 54 11.69 -0.68 13.76
N LYS A 55 12.49 0.20 14.40
CA LYS A 55 11.97 1.31 15.21
C LYS A 55 11.37 2.41 14.35
N THR A 56 11.72 2.46 13.07
CA THR A 56 11.25 3.48 12.12
C THR A 56 9.96 3.04 11.39
N VAL A 57 9.73 1.73 11.28
CA VAL A 57 8.54 1.16 10.61
C VAL A 57 7.35 0.96 11.57
N ALA A 58 7.60 0.75 12.86
CA ALA A 58 6.58 0.43 13.86
C ALA A 58 5.94 1.64 14.57
N GLN A 59 6.24 2.87 14.14
CA GLN A 59 5.76 4.11 14.76
C GLN A 59 4.57 4.74 14.03
#